data_AF-A0A0H5CKD6-F1
#
_entry.id   AF-A0A0H5CKD6-F1
#
_cell.length_a   1.000
_cell.length_b   1.000
_cell.length_c   1.000
_cell.angle_alpha   90.00
_cell.angle_beta   90.00
_cell.angle_gamma   90.00
#
_symmetry.space_group_name_H-M   'P 1'
#
loop_
_entity.id
_entity.type
_entity.pdbx_description
1 polymer ?
#
loop_
_entity_poly.entity_id
_entity_poly.type
_entity_poly.pdbx_seq_one_letter_code
_entity_poly.pdbx_strand_id
1 'polypeptide(L)'
;MSFLKTLVGKPLPKSMIKEYITTVNWQVDELFKQVHSPRCDCINDETIDKLLKLSGLSYPKDQYPKLIESLKEQVRFIDRLHAVDVEVEDSINANLYERLTLEGLKSSIESQQQDPSKGETLQSWDPMSLPTESQNGNYIVKEGLLKE
;
A
#
# COMPACT_ATOMS: atom_id res chain seq x y z
N MET A 1 -21.30 -7.06 -18.97
CA MET A 1 -20.75 -7.99 -17.98
C MET A 1 -19.77 -8.94 -18.64
N SER A 2 -18.54 -8.47 -18.85
CA SER A 2 -17.42 -9.36 -19.07
C SER A 2 -16.40 -8.99 -18.03
N PHE A 3 -16.31 -9.81 -16.98
CA PHE A 3 -15.04 -10.09 -16.31
C PHE A 3 -13.90 -9.98 -17.34
N LEU A 4 -12.68 -9.59 -16.95
CA LEU A 4 -11.51 -9.98 -17.73
C LEU A 4 -11.59 -11.50 -17.87
N LYS A 5 -12.23 -11.93 -18.95
CA LYS A 5 -12.71 -13.27 -19.15
C LYS A 5 -11.41 -13.97 -19.38
N THR A 6 -10.95 -14.72 -18.39
CA THR A 6 -9.82 -15.62 -18.56
C THR A 6 -10.29 -16.62 -19.60
N LEU A 7 -10.11 -16.25 -20.87
CA LEU A 7 -10.51 -16.98 -22.04
C LEU A 7 -9.48 -18.08 -22.16
N VAL A 8 -9.78 -19.20 -21.51
CA VAL A 8 -9.02 -20.42 -21.74
C VAL A 8 -9.32 -20.85 -23.18
N GLY A 9 -8.32 -20.67 -24.04
CA GLY A 9 -8.39 -21.09 -25.43
C GLY A 9 -8.54 -22.61 -25.56
N LYS A 10 -8.90 -23.08 -26.75
CA LYS A 10 -8.93 -24.51 -27.07
C LYS A 10 -7.51 -25.10 -26.97
N PRO A 11 -7.36 -26.40 -26.61
CA PRO A 11 -6.05 -27.04 -26.57
C PRO A 11 -5.35 -26.96 -27.93
N LEU A 12 -4.14 -26.39 -27.94
CA LEU A 12 -3.34 -26.22 -29.15
C LEU A 12 -2.52 -27.50 -29.44
N PRO A 13 -2.51 -27.99 -30.69
CA PRO A 13 -1.63 -29.09 -31.09
C PRO A 13 -0.16 -28.62 -31.10
N LYS A 14 0.78 -29.54 -30.82
CA LYS A 14 2.22 -29.24 -30.70
C LYS A 14 2.82 -28.51 -31.92
N SER A 15 2.28 -28.76 -33.12
CA SER A 15 2.69 -28.12 -34.36
C SER A 15 2.34 -26.63 -34.45
N MET A 16 1.27 -26.19 -33.78
CA MET A 16 0.76 -24.80 -33.83
C MET A 16 1.32 -23.91 -32.73
N ILE A 17 2.03 -24.46 -31.75
CA ILE A 17 2.59 -23.69 -30.62
C ILE A 17 3.56 -22.61 -31.12
N LYS A 18 4.44 -22.94 -32.07
CA LYS A 18 5.44 -22.01 -32.60
C LYS A 18 4.80 -20.82 -33.30
N GLU A 19 3.78 -21.08 -34.11
CA GLU A 19 3.01 -20.08 -34.84
C GLU A 19 2.24 -19.15 -33.89
N TYR A 20 1.63 -19.73 -32.84
CA TYR A 20 0.90 -18.97 -31.83
C TYR A 20 1.81 -18.00 -31.07
N ILE A 21 2.99 -18.45 -30.61
CA ILE A 21 3.96 -17.61 -29.90
C ILE A 21 4.43 -16.44 -30.79
N THR A 22 4.60 -16.67 -32.10
CA THR A 22 5.00 -15.60 -33.04
C THR A 22 3.87 -14.64 -33.41
N THR A 23 2.61 -15.01 -33.17
CA THR A 23 1.44 -14.17 -33.52
C THR A 23 1.14 -13.13 -32.42
N VAL A 24 1.47 -13.43 -31.17
CA VAL A 24 1.24 -12.52 -30.04
C VAL A 24 2.35 -11.46 -30.01
N ASN A 25 2.06 -10.27 -30.57
CA ASN A 25 3.07 -9.24 -30.83
C ASN A 25 3.19 -8.16 -29.75
N TRP A 26 2.33 -8.13 -28.74
CA TRP A 26 2.45 -7.13 -27.68
C TRP A 26 3.41 -7.63 -26.61
N GLN A 27 4.65 -7.10 -26.65
CA GLN A 27 5.54 -7.28 -25.52
C GLN A 27 5.01 -6.46 -24.35
N VAL A 28 5.08 -7.06 -23.17
CA VAL A 28 4.70 -6.42 -21.91
C VAL A 28 5.46 -5.09 -21.76
N ASP A 29 6.72 -5.02 -22.21
CA ASP A 29 7.54 -3.80 -22.21
C ASP A 29 6.97 -2.65 -23.07
N GLU A 30 6.16 -2.95 -24.08
CA GLU A 30 5.48 -1.91 -24.88
C GLU A 30 4.38 -1.22 -24.10
N LEU A 31 3.72 -1.94 -23.19
CA LEU A 31 2.81 -1.36 -22.21
C LEU A 31 3.56 -0.42 -21.24
N PHE A 32 4.86 -0.65 -21.06
CA PHE A 32 5.73 0.16 -20.20
C PHE A 32 6.46 1.32 -20.92
N LYS A 33 6.17 1.60 -22.20
CA LYS A 33 6.74 2.77 -22.91
C LYS A 33 6.24 4.09 -22.29
N GLN A 34 7.09 5.13 -22.36
CA GLN A 34 6.95 6.37 -21.58
C GLN A 34 5.62 7.09 -21.84
N VAL A 35 4.71 7.03 -20.87
CA VAL A 35 3.51 7.88 -20.83
C VAL A 35 3.88 9.13 -20.05
N HIS A 36 3.60 10.30 -20.62
CA HIS A 36 3.76 11.57 -19.90
C HIS A 36 2.76 11.59 -18.72
N SER A 37 3.28 11.74 -17.50
CA SER A 37 2.50 11.90 -16.28
C SER A 37 2.56 13.36 -15.86
N PRO A 38 1.45 14.12 -15.93
CA PRO A 38 1.41 15.50 -15.45
C PRO A 38 1.73 15.63 -13.96
N ARG A 39 1.48 14.57 -13.18
CA ARG A 39 1.77 14.51 -11.74
C ARG A 39 3.28 14.42 -11.45
N CYS A 40 4.09 14.03 -12.42
CA CYS A 40 5.54 14.06 -12.25
C CYS A 40 6.13 15.47 -12.36
N ASP A 41 5.44 16.39 -13.04
CA ASP A 41 5.95 17.73 -13.26
C ASP A 41 5.92 18.58 -11.99
N CYS A 42 5.01 18.27 -11.05
CA CYS A 42 4.91 18.97 -9.77
C CYS A 42 5.91 18.46 -8.71
N ILE A 43 6.65 17.37 -8.96
CA ILE A 43 7.59 16.80 -8.00
C ILE A 43 8.89 17.60 -8.01
N ASN A 44 9.12 18.30 -6.90
CA ASN A 44 10.24 19.20 -6.63
C ASN A 44 10.76 19.04 -5.19
N ASP A 45 11.77 19.83 -4.82
CA ASP A 45 12.39 19.79 -3.49
C ASP A 45 11.38 20.02 -2.35
N GLU A 46 10.41 20.91 -2.53
CA GLU A 46 9.35 21.17 -1.54
C GLU A 46 8.47 19.93 -1.32
N THR A 47 8.21 19.18 -2.38
CA THR A 47 7.45 17.91 -2.31
C THR A 47 8.23 16.88 -1.50
N ILE A 48 9.54 16.76 -1.73
CA ILE A 48 10.41 15.85 -0.97
C ILE A 48 10.48 16.28 0.49
N ASP A 49 10.67 17.57 0.79
CA ASP A 49 10.67 18.09 2.16
C ASP A 49 9.37 17.71 2.90
N LYS A 50 8.21 17.87 2.26
CA LYS A 50 6.92 17.49 2.85
C LYS A 50 6.82 15.99 3.09
N LEU A 51 7.23 15.16 2.13
CA LEU A 51 7.18 13.70 2.27
C LEU A 51 8.12 13.17 3.36
N LEU A 52 9.32 13.75 3.48
CA LEU A 52 10.27 13.41 4.53
C LEU A 52 9.71 13.76 5.92
N LYS A 53 9.10 14.94 6.06
CA LYS A 53 8.42 15.35 7.30
C LYS A 53 7.28 14.41 7.68
N LEU A 54 6.42 14.06 6.72
CA LEU A 54 5.31 13.11 6.96
C LEU A 54 5.80 11.71 7.33
N SER A 55 6.96 11.31 6.82
CA SER A 55 7.56 10.01 7.09
C SER A 55 8.42 9.98 8.36
N GLY A 56 8.63 11.13 9.02
CA GLY A 56 9.54 11.26 10.16
C GLY A 56 11.01 10.97 9.80
N LEU A 57 11.40 11.25 8.55
CA LEU A 57 12.74 10.98 8.02
C LEU A 57 13.52 12.28 7.82
N SER A 58 14.84 12.22 8.01
CA SER A 58 15.77 13.27 7.63
C SER A 58 16.67 12.76 6.50
N TYR A 59 16.86 13.56 5.46
CA TYR A 59 17.66 13.18 4.30
C TYR A 59 18.53 14.34 3.80
N PRO A 60 19.76 14.09 3.34
CA PRO A 60 20.65 15.14 2.85
C PRO A 60 20.11 15.82 1.58
N LYS A 61 20.09 17.16 1.56
CA LYS A 61 19.55 17.95 0.43
C LYS A 61 20.31 17.75 -0.88
N ASP A 62 21.61 17.45 -0.81
CA ASP A 62 22.44 17.12 -1.98
C ASP A 62 21.98 15.85 -2.71
N GLN A 63 21.20 14.99 -2.05
CA GLN A 63 20.67 13.76 -2.63
C GLN A 63 19.21 13.88 -3.11
N TYR A 64 18.58 15.05 -2.93
CA TYR A 64 17.20 15.29 -3.37
C TYR A 64 17.00 15.02 -4.87
N PRO A 65 17.93 15.38 -5.78
CA PRO A 65 17.76 15.09 -7.21
C PRO A 65 17.52 13.60 -7.49
N LYS A 66 18.20 12.70 -6.77
CA LYS A 66 18.03 11.25 -6.90
C LYS A 66 16.67 10.78 -6.38
N LEU A 67 16.23 11.33 -5.25
CA LEU A 67 14.91 11.02 -4.70
C LEU A 67 13.79 11.50 -5.62
N ILE A 68 13.92 12.69 -6.18
CA ILE A 68 12.96 13.27 -7.12
C ILE A 68 12.84 12.40 -8.37
N GLU A 69 13.98 11.97 -8.94
CA GLU A 69 14.00 11.10 -10.11
C GLU A 69 13.32 9.75 -9.80
N SER A 70 13.71 9.10 -8.69
CA SER A 70 13.11 7.83 -8.27
C SER A 70 11.61 7.95 -8.00
N LEU A 71 11.18 9.02 -7.34
CA LEU A 71 9.76 9.26 -7.07
C LEU A 71 8.98 9.53 -8.36
N LYS A 72 9.56 10.26 -9.33
CA LYS A 72 8.95 10.46 -10.66
C LYS A 72 8.77 9.14 -11.40
N GLU A 73 9.76 8.25 -11.35
CA GLU A 73 9.63 6.92 -11.96
C GLU A 73 8.49 6.10 -11.33
N GLN A 74 8.42 6.09 -9.99
CA GLN A 74 7.35 5.42 -9.26
C GLN A 74 5.97 5.99 -9.60
N VAL A 75 5.83 7.32 -9.61
CA VAL A 75 4.56 7.98 -9.95
C VAL A 75 4.16 7.72 -11.40
N ARG A 76 5.10 7.77 -12.37
CA ARG A 76 4.81 7.41 -13.77
C ARG A 76 4.29 5.99 -13.89
N PHE A 77 4.84 5.07 -13.11
CA PHE A 77 4.41 3.69 -13.11
C PHE A 77 2.98 3.55 -12.57
N ILE A 78 2.70 4.15 -11.42
CA ILE A 78 1.38 4.11 -10.76
C ILE A 78 0.32 4.83 -11.59
N ASP A 79 0.68 5.93 -12.24
CA ASP A 79 -0.27 6.76 -13.00
C ASP A 79 -0.98 6.01 -14.13
N ARG A 80 -0.38 4.91 -14.60
CA ARG A 80 -1.00 4.03 -15.60
C ARG A 80 -2.26 3.34 -15.10
N LEU A 81 -2.37 3.11 -13.79
CA LEU A 81 -3.60 2.57 -13.20
C LEU A 81 -4.79 3.50 -13.40
N HIS A 82 -4.56 4.81 -13.55
CA HIS A 82 -5.64 5.76 -13.86
C HIS A 82 -6.17 5.65 -15.30
N ALA A 83 -5.42 5.03 -16.21
CA ALA A 83 -5.86 4.79 -17.58
C ALA A 83 -6.63 3.46 -17.73
N VAL A 84 -6.68 2.64 -16.67
CA VAL A 84 -7.43 1.39 -16.65
C VAL A 84 -8.86 1.71 -16.24
N ASP A 85 -9.81 1.46 -17.13
CA ASP A 85 -11.22 1.53 -16.79
C ASP A 85 -11.53 0.46 -15.74
N VAL A 86 -11.97 0.91 -14.57
CA VAL A 86 -12.44 0.01 -13.51
C VAL A 86 -13.94 -0.17 -13.71
N GLU A 87 -14.38 -1.39 -14.04
CA GLU A 87 -15.80 -1.74 -13.96
C GLU A 87 -16.22 -1.65 -12.48
N VAL A 88 -17.06 -0.65 -12.17
CA VAL A 88 -17.46 -0.27 -10.80
C VAL A 88 -18.20 -1.38 -10.03
N GLU A 89 -18.52 -2.51 -10.69
CA GLU A 89 -19.16 -3.67 -10.03
C GLU A 89 -18.24 -4.31 -8.98
N ASP A 90 -16.92 -4.15 -9.11
CA ASP A 90 -15.93 -4.59 -8.12
C ASP A 90 -15.36 -3.40 -7.34
N SER A 91 -16.21 -2.51 -6.82
CA SER A 91 -15.85 -1.75 -5.62
C SER A 91 -15.73 -2.74 -4.45
N ILE A 92 -14.60 -3.44 -4.48
CA ILE A 92 -14.03 -4.30 -3.47
C ILE A 92 -14.09 -3.53 -2.15
N ASN A 93 -14.88 -4.04 -1.20
CA ASN A 93 -14.66 -4.04 0.25
C ASN A 93 -15.95 -4.17 1.07
N ALA A 94 -17.15 -4.04 0.48
CA ALA A 94 -18.39 -4.18 1.25
C ALA A 94 -18.72 -5.63 1.69
N ASN A 95 -18.10 -6.65 1.06
CA ASN A 95 -18.46 -8.06 1.25
C ASN A 95 -17.33 -8.97 1.76
N LEU A 96 -16.16 -8.44 2.14
CA LEU A 96 -15.10 -9.26 2.76
C LEU A 96 -15.36 -9.54 4.25
N TYR A 97 -16.26 -8.78 4.85
CA TYR A 97 -16.72 -8.97 6.21
C TYR A 97 -18.20 -9.28 6.17
N GLU A 98 -18.64 -10.26 6.96
CA GLU A 98 -20.07 -10.43 7.23
C GLU A 98 -20.63 -9.09 7.71
N ARG A 99 -21.71 -8.65 7.08
CA ARG A 99 -22.35 -7.39 7.45
C ARG A 99 -22.76 -7.47 8.91
N LEU A 100 -22.23 -6.57 9.74
CA LEU A 100 -22.53 -6.54 11.17
C LEU A 100 -24.05 -6.40 11.39
N THR A 101 -24.65 -7.43 11.97
CA THR A 101 -26.05 -7.42 12.39
C THR A 101 -26.18 -6.91 13.82
N LEU A 102 -27.37 -6.44 14.20
CA LEU A 102 -27.63 -6.01 15.58
C LEU A 102 -27.42 -7.18 16.56
N GLU A 103 -27.82 -8.38 16.16
CA GLU A 103 -27.64 -9.61 16.92
C GLU A 103 -26.16 -9.97 17.06
N GLY A 104 -25.38 -9.88 15.97
CA GLY A 104 -23.93 -10.12 15.97
C GLY A 104 -23.17 -9.12 16.84
N LEU A 105 -23.58 -7.85 16.81
CA LEU A 105 -23.03 -6.82 17.69
C LEU A 105 -23.32 -7.13 19.17
N LYS A 106 -24.56 -7.46 19.52
CA LYS A 106 -24.94 -7.82 20.90
C LYS A 106 -24.15 -9.02 21.40
N SER A 107 -24.06 -10.08 20.58
CA SER A 107 -23.27 -11.26 20.91
C SER A 107 -21.78 -10.96 21.06
N SER A 108 -21.21 -10.05 20.26
CA SER A 108 -19.82 -9.63 20.37
C SER A 108 -19.54 -8.86 21.66
N ILE A 109 -20.48 -8.02 22.10
CA ILE A 109 -20.37 -7.29 23.38
C ILE A 109 -20.46 -8.27 24.56
N GLU A 110 -21.42 -9.20 24.52
CA GLU A 110 -21.61 -10.19 25.59
C GLU A 110 -20.44 -11.17 25.71
N SER A 111 -19.78 -11.49 24.59
CA SER A 111 -18.63 -12.39 24.55
C SER A 111 -17.28 -11.69 24.75
N GLN A 112 -17.26 -10.36 24.92
CA GLN A 112 -16.04 -9.61 25.16
C GLN A 112 -15.50 -9.89 26.56
N GLN A 113 -14.25 -10.34 26.64
CA GLN A 113 -13.58 -10.71 27.89
C GLN A 113 -12.11 -10.29 27.77
N GLN A 114 -11.47 -10.02 28.90
CA GLN A 114 -10.04 -9.75 28.93
C GLN A 114 -9.28 -11.02 28.54
N ASP A 115 -8.39 -10.91 27.55
CA ASP A 115 -7.55 -11.99 27.08
C ASP A 115 -6.14 -11.87 27.70
N PRO A 116 -5.72 -12.80 28.60
CA PRO A 116 -4.40 -12.77 29.20
C PRO A 116 -3.26 -12.89 28.19
N SER A 117 -3.48 -13.56 27.04
CA SER A 117 -2.45 -13.74 26.02
C SER A 117 -2.10 -12.43 25.28
N LYS A 118 -3.02 -11.45 25.31
CA LYS A 118 -2.85 -10.13 24.71
C LYS A 118 -2.34 -9.07 25.69
N GLY A 119 -2.11 -9.45 26.95
CA GLY A 119 -1.69 -8.51 28.00
C GLY A 119 -2.79 -7.52 28.42
N GLU A 120 -4.07 -7.89 28.25
CA GLU A 120 -5.22 -7.03 28.59
C GLU A 120 -5.54 -7.03 30.09
N THR A 121 -5.08 -8.05 30.81
CA THR A 121 -5.26 -8.13 32.26
C THR A 121 -4.30 -7.17 32.96
N LEU A 122 -4.80 -6.47 33.98
CA LEU A 122 -4.00 -5.54 34.79
C LEU A 122 -2.76 -6.26 35.34
N GLN A 123 -1.60 -5.60 35.24
CA GLN A 123 -0.31 -6.11 35.74
C GLN A 123 0.16 -7.42 35.10
N SER A 124 -0.39 -7.81 33.95
CA SER A 124 0.08 -8.99 33.20
C SER A 124 1.44 -8.80 32.54
N TRP A 125 1.83 -7.56 32.28
CA TRP A 125 3.14 -7.21 31.77
C TRP A 125 3.53 -5.79 32.22
N ASP A 126 4.82 -5.49 32.18
CA ASP A 126 5.35 -4.15 32.44
C ASP A 126 5.51 -3.39 31.12
N PRO A 127 4.68 -2.37 30.84
CA PRO A 127 4.77 -1.57 29.62
C PRO A 127 6.07 -0.78 29.50
N MET A 128 6.80 -0.60 30.61
CA MET A 128 8.02 0.20 30.67
C MET A 128 9.30 -0.62 30.59
N SER A 129 9.19 -1.94 30.38
CA SER A 129 10.33 -2.87 30.33
C SER A 129 11.10 -2.86 29.01
N LEU A 130 10.43 -2.49 27.90
CA LEU A 130 10.99 -2.50 26.54
C LEU A 130 11.58 -1.15 26.08
N PRO A 131 11.07 0.02 26.49
CA PRO A 131 11.63 1.30 26.07
C PRO A 131 13.08 1.49 26.52
N THR A 132 13.90 2.08 25.64
CA THR A 132 15.29 2.45 25.97
C THR A 132 15.38 3.51 27.06
N GLU A 133 14.42 4.43 27.11
CA GLU A 133 14.34 5.49 28.10
C GLU A 133 12.91 5.55 28.66
N SER A 134 12.80 5.50 29.99
CA SER A 134 11.54 5.63 30.72
C SER A 134 11.79 6.34 32.05
N GLN A 135 10.81 7.11 32.52
CA GLN A 135 10.90 7.79 33.81
C GLN A 135 9.57 7.75 34.55
N ASN A 136 9.59 7.22 35.77
CA ASN A 136 8.43 7.18 36.68
C ASN A 136 7.15 6.62 36.03
N GLY A 137 7.26 5.56 35.22
CA GLY A 137 6.11 4.96 34.54
C GLY A 137 5.68 5.66 33.25
N ASN A 138 6.48 6.60 32.71
CA ASN A 138 6.19 7.34 31.49
C ASN A 138 7.24 7.10 30.42
N TYR A 139 6.80 7.11 29.16
CA TYR A 139 7.68 7.17 27.99
C TYR A 139 8.30 8.57 27.90
N ILE A 140 9.60 8.65 27.61
CA ILE A 140 10.30 9.92 27.44
C ILE A 140 10.43 10.23 25.96
N VAL A 141 10.00 11.44 25.56
CA VAL A 141 10.23 11.97 24.22
C VAL A 141 11.09 13.23 24.36
N LYS A 142 12.26 13.25 23.71
CA LYS A 142 13.16 14.40 23.74
C LYS A 142 12.61 15.50 22.84
N GLU A 143 12.51 16.72 23.36
CA GLU A 143 11.95 17.89 22.68
C GLU A 143 12.61 18.19 21.32
N GLY A 144 13.87 17.82 21.13
CA GLY A 144 14.59 17.95 19.85
C GLY A 144 14.00 17.15 18.69
N LEU A 145 13.08 16.21 18.94
CA LEU A 145 12.33 15.48 17.91
C LEU A 145 11.03 16.19 17.48
N LEU A 146 10.55 17.17 18.26
CA LEU A 146 9.26 17.84 18.05
C LEU A 146 9.41 19.27 17.51
N LYS A 147 10.63 19.80 17.40
CA LYS A 147 10.92 21.13 16.86
C LYS A 147 11.43 21.03 15.43
N GLU A 148 10.51 21.04 14.45
CA GLU A 148 10.64 21.69 13.13
C GLU A 148 9.27 22.01 12.51
#